data_AF-A0A813EFV3-F1
#
_entry.id   AF-A0A813EFV3-F1
#
_cell.length_a   1.000
_cell.length_b   1.000
_cell.length_c   1.000
_cell.angle_alpha   90.00
_cell.angle_beta   90.00
_cell.angle_gamma   90.00
#
_symmetry.space_group_name_H-M   'P 1'
#
loop_
_entity.id
_entity.type
_entity.pdbx_description
1 polymer ?
#
loop_
_entity_poly.entity_id
_entity_poly.type
_entity_poly.pdbx_seq_one_letter_code
_entity_poly.pdbx_strand_id
1 'polypeptide(L)'
;VFKRWKPCPATAENGCFGLQETAGPGSGASDVILCDGAYEELCMVLSYCAGADLFLWLEKSLPLLGVEREWACRPVLREVLQAVCEIHERGIAHGDLSLENILLAHEEELDPDLVQIRIIDFGASSGRFTEGVRGKASYQAPE
;
A
#
# COMPACT_ATOMS: atom_id res chain seq x y z
N VAL A 1 1.74 -6.56 13.33
CA VAL A 1 1.90 -6.20 14.76
C VAL A 1 0.75 -5.26 15.13
N PHE A 2 -0.34 -5.80 15.70
CA PHE A 2 -1.51 -5.00 16.09
C PHE A 2 -1.19 -4.17 17.34
N LYS A 3 -1.34 -2.85 17.25
CA LYS A 3 -1.59 -2.01 18.42
C LYS A 3 -3.06 -1.61 18.41
N ARG A 4 -3.76 -2.01 19.48
CA ARG A 4 -5.17 -1.78 19.75
C ARG A 4 -5.50 -0.28 19.67
N TRP A 5 -6.41 0.11 18.79
CA TRP A 5 -6.95 1.47 18.75
C TRP A 5 -8.13 1.58 19.72
N LYS A 6 -8.11 2.62 20.57
CA LYS A 6 -9.32 3.10 21.28
C LYS A 6 -9.91 4.27 20.48
N PRO A 7 -11.24 4.42 20.41
CA PRO A 7 -11.85 5.57 19.76
C PRO A 7 -11.49 6.87 20.51
N CYS A 8 -11.05 7.88 19.76
CA CYS A 8 -10.78 9.21 20.29
C CYS A 8 -12.13 9.97 20.45
N PRO A 9 -12.47 10.51 21.63
CA PRO A 9 -13.74 11.22 21.84
C PRO A 9 -13.83 12.59 21.18
N ALA A 10 -12.80 13.07 20.48
CA ALA A 10 -12.71 14.46 20.05
C ALA A 10 -13.35 14.69 18.67
N THR A 11 -14.68 14.64 18.62
CA THR A 11 -15.42 15.56 17.74
C THR A 11 -15.71 16.81 18.55
N ALA A 12 -14.77 17.75 18.53
CA ALA A 12 -15.02 19.19 18.59
C ALA A 12 -13.66 19.92 18.76
N GLU A 13 -13.48 20.96 17.96
CA GLU A 13 -12.69 22.18 18.27
C GLU A 13 -11.27 22.33 17.72
N ASN A 14 -10.49 21.30 17.38
CA ASN A 14 -9.10 21.54 16.93
C ASN A 14 -8.76 20.94 15.56
N GLY A 15 -8.88 21.77 14.52
CA GLY A 15 -7.92 21.80 13.40
C GLY A 15 -7.75 20.56 12.52
N CYS A 16 -8.74 19.67 12.45
CA CYS A 16 -8.69 18.55 11.51
C CYS A 16 -8.84 19.07 10.07
N PHE A 17 -7.72 19.26 9.36
CA PHE A 17 -7.72 19.56 7.94
C PHE A 17 -7.82 18.26 7.15
N GLY A 18 -9.04 17.86 6.81
CA GLY A 18 -9.25 16.80 5.83
C GLY A 18 -8.94 17.31 4.42
N LEU A 19 -8.05 16.64 3.71
CA LEU A 19 -8.03 16.73 2.25
C LEU A 19 -9.20 15.88 1.73
N GLN A 20 -10.28 16.54 1.31
CA GLN A 20 -11.34 15.88 0.53
C GLN A 20 -10.86 15.75 -0.92
N GLU A 21 -10.75 14.53 -1.43
CA GLU A 21 -10.68 14.31 -2.88
C GLU A 21 -12.10 14.06 -3.42
N THR A 22 -12.40 14.72 -4.53
CA THR A 22 -13.67 14.62 -5.26
C THR A 22 -13.83 13.23 -5.83
N ALA A 23 -14.88 12.52 -5.39
CA ALA A 23 -15.20 11.16 -5.81
C ALA A 23 -15.40 11.04 -7.33
N GLY A 24 -14.55 10.26 -7.99
CA GLY A 24 -14.86 9.57 -9.24
C GLY A 24 -15.37 8.15 -8.95
N PRO A 25 -16.34 7.62 -9.70
CA PRO A 25 -16.91 6.30 -9.42
C PRO A 25 -15.93 5.21 -9.89
N GLY A 26 -15.21 4.57 -8.96
CA GLY A 26 -14.45 3.35 -9.28
C GLY A 26 -13.24 3.01 -8.40
N SER A 27 -12.68 3.95 -7.64
CA SER A 27 -11.48 3.67 -6.83
C SER A 27 -11.85 3.49 -5.36
N GLY A 28 -11.51 2.32 -4.80
CA GLY A 28 -11.59 2.08 -3.37
C GLY A 28 -10.93 3.23 -2.61
N ALA A 29 -11.69 3.85 -1.72
CA ALA A 29 -11.24 4.98 -0.93
C ALA A 29 -9.87 4.68 -0.29
N SER A 30 -8.90 5.55 -0.54
CA SER A 30 -7.67 5.64 0.23
C SER A 30 -7.85 6.83 1.14
N ASP A 31 -8.49 6.60 2.29
CA ASP A 31 -8.68 7.64 3.29
C ASP A 31 -7.34 7.88 3.99
N VAL A 32 -6.59 8.90 3.57
CA VAL A 32 -5.41 9.38 4.30
C VAL A 32 -5.84 10.55 5.15
N ILE A 33 -5.96 10.35 6.47
CA ILE A 33 -6.20 11.44 7.42
C ILE A 33 -4.89 11.76 8.12
N LEU A 34 -4.44 13.00 7.99
CA LEU A 34 -3.33 13.54 8.76
C LEU A 34 -3.89 14.08 10.07
N CYS A 35 -3.50 13.46 11.18
CA CYS A 35 -3.79 13.96 12.51
C CYS A 35 -2.55 14.67 13.04
N ASP A 36 -2.62 15.99 13.18
CA ASP A 36 -1.64 16.77 13.93
C ASP A 36 -2.02 16.70 15.42
N GLY A 37 -1.13 16.14 16.24
CA GLY A 37 -1.35 15.97 17.66
C GLY A 37 -1.03 17.23 18.47
N ALA A 38 -1.48 17.29 19.72
CA ALA A 38 -1.04 18.32 20.69
C ALA A 38 0.45 18.20 21.11
N TYR A 39 1.17 17.24 20.52
CA TYR A 39 2.57 16.91 20.73
C TYR A 39 3.23 16.90 19.33
N GLU A 40 4.54 17.12 19.21
CA GLU A 40 5.30 17.25 17.94
C GLU A 40 5.34 15.99 17.04
N GLU A 41 4.28 15.18 17.02
CA GLU A 41 4.18 13.90 16.32
C GLU A 41 3.11 13.97 15.21
N LEU A 42 3.54 13.67 13.98
CA LEU A 42 2.66 13.51 12.83
C LEU A 42 2.10 12.08 12.76
N CYS A 43 0.77 11.93 12.81
CA CYS A 43 0.10 10.64 12.67
C CYS A 43 -0.63 10.53 11.33
N MET A 44 -0.45 9.40 10.63
CA MET A 44 -1.23 9.04 9.44
C MET A 44 -2.25 7.94 9.80
N VAL A 45 -3.53 8.21 9.55
CA VAL A 45 -4.60 7.22 9.65
C VAL A 45 -4.98 6.77 8.26
N LEU A 46 -4.85 5.47 8.00
CA LEU A 46 -5.06 4.85 6.69
C LEU A 46 -6.11 3.74 6.81
N SER A 47 -6.76 3.41 5.69
CA SER A 47 -7.63 2.24 5.59
C SER A 47 -6.88 0.96 5.97
N TYR A 48 -7.51 0.14 6.81
CA TYR A 48 -6.92 -1.12 7.29
C TYR A 48 -6.99 -2.21 6.22
N CYS A 49 -5.87 -2.90 5.99
CA CYS A 49 -5.80 -4.12 5.18
C CYS A 49 -5.74 -5.32 6.13
N ALA A 50 -6.65 -6.28 5.98
CA ALA A 50 -6.70 -7.46 6.85
C ALA A 50 -5.62 -8.49 6.53
N GLY A 51 -5.20 -8.55 5.26
CA GLY A 51 -4.17 -9.47 4.82
C GLY A 51 -2.75 -9.06 5.19
N ALA A 52 -1.81 -9.97 4.93
CA ALA A 52 -0.39 -9.74 5.11
C ALA A 52 0.22 -8.93 3.95
N ASP A 53 1.46 -8.46 4.14
CA ASP A 53 2.28 -8.04 3.02
C ASP A 53 2.65 -9.21 2.10
N LEU A 54 2.96 -8.93 0.83
CA LEU A 54 3.25 -9.97 -0.15
C LEU A 54 4.51 -10.76 0.19
N PHE A 55 5.48 -10.18 0.90
CA PHE A 55 6.70 -10.90 1.29
C PHE A 55 6.35 -12.03 2.27
N LEU A 56 5.63 -11.68 3.34
CA LEU A 56 5.19 -12.63 4.36
C LEU A 56 4.24 -13.69 3.78
N TRP A 57 3.34 -13.27 2.89
CA TRP A 57 2.43 -14.17 2.20
C TRP A 57 3.20 -15.19 1.32
N LEU A 58 4.17 -14.74 0.52
CA LEU A 58 5.00 -15.61 -0.32
C LEU A 58 5.85 -16.61 0.48
N GLU A 59 6.29 -16.23 1.68
CA GLU A 59 7.12 -17.08 2.55
C GLU A 59 6.27 -18.12 3.29
N LYS A 60 5.07 -17.75 3.76
CA LYS A 60 4.24 -18.60 4.61
C LYS A 60 3.22 -19.45 3.85
N SER A 61 2.69 -18.93 2.75
CA SER A 61 1.54 -19.53 2.08
C SER A 61 1.91 -20.36 0.86
N LEU A 62 3.11 -20.20 0.30
CA LEU A 62 3.51 -20.86 -0.94
C LEU A 62 4.80 -21.68 -0.82
N PRO A 63 4.96 -22.75 -1.62
CA PRO A 63 6.24 -23.43 -1.81
C PRO A 63 7.32 -22.48 -2.31
N LEU A 64 8.59 -22.75 -2.00
CA LEU A 64 9.73 -21.91 -2.41
C LEU A 64 9.83 -21.72 -3.92
N LEU A 65 9.60 -22.78 -4.70
CA LEU A 65 9.71 -22.80 -6.16
C LEU A 65 8.68 -23.78 -6.75
N GLY A 66 8.43 -23.62 -8.06
CA GLY A 66 7.63 -24.56 -8.84
C GLY A 66 6.36 -23.94 -9.43
N VAL A 67 5.70 -24.73 -10.28
CA VAL A 67 4.51 -24.33 -11.04
C VAL A 67 3.39 -23.84 -10.13
N GLU A 68 3.13 -24.52 -9.02
CA GLU A 68 2.11 -24.10 -8.03
C GLU A 68 2.32 -22.67 -7.53
N ARG A 69 3.58 -22.28 -7.28
CA ARG A 69 3.93 -20.92 -6.85
C ARG A 69 3.61 -19.91 -7.95
N GLU A 70 4.00 -20.20 -9.19
CA GLU A 70 3.75 -19.31 -10.33
C GLU A 70 2.25 -19.11 -10.59
N TRP A 71 1.46 -20.19 -10.51
CA TRP A 71 0.01 -20.13 -10.67
C TRP A 71 -0.65 -19.24 -9.61
N ALA A 72 -0.26 -19.39 -8.34
CA ALA A 72 -0.79 -18.56 -7.26
C ALA A 72 -0.33 -17.09 -7.36
N CYS A 73 0.89 -16.82 -7.82
CA CYS A 73 1.42 -15.46 -7.95
C CYS A 73 0.82 -14.69 -9.13
N ARG A 74 0.37 -15.38 -10.19
CA ARG A 74 -0.10 -14.77 -11.43
C ARG A 74 -1.23 -13.74 -11.24
N PRO A 75 -2.33 -14.02 -10.52
CA PRO A 75 -3.38 -13.03 -10.31
C PRO A 75 -2.90 -11.83 -9.48
N VAL A 76 -2.05 -12.05 -8.48
CA VAL A 76 -1.44 -10.97 -7.67
C VAL A 76 -0.57 -10.06 -8.53
N LEU A 77 0.28 -10.63 -9.37
CA LEU A 77 1.20 -9.87 -10.22
C LEU A 77 0.44 -8.95 -11.19
N ARG A 78 -0.70 -9.42 -11.72
CA ARG A 78 -1.59 -8.60 -12.55
C ARG A 78 -2.11 -7.39 -11.78
N GLU A 79 -2.61 -7.58 -10.56
CA GLU A 79 -3.11 -6.46 -9.74
C GLU A 79 -1.99 -5.48 -9.37
N VAL A 80 -0.80 -5.98 -9.03
CA VAL A 80 0.37 -5.14 -8.75
C VAL A 80 0.73 -4.29 -9.97
N LEU A 81 0.84 -4.89 -11.15
CA LEU A 81 1.16 -4.16 -12.37
C LEU A 81 0.08 -3.14 -12.73
N GLN A 82 -1.19 -3.46 -12.51
CA GLN A 82 -2.30 -2.55 -12.77
C GLN A 82 -2.26 -1.34 -11.81
N ALA A 83 -2.08 -1.57 -10.51
CA ALA A 83 -1.91 -0.49 -9.53
C ALA A 83 -0.67 0.38 -9.81
N VAL A 84 0.43 -0.23 -10.25
CA VAL A 84 1.64 0.50 -10.67
C VAL A 84 1.36 1.37 -11.91
N CYS A 85 0.63 0.86 -12.90
CA CYS A 85 0.20 1.66 -14.05
C CYS A 85 -0.64 2.86 -13.61
N GLU A 86 -1.59 2.68 -12.69
CA GLU A 86 -2.46 3.77 -12.20
C GLU A 86 -1.65 4.89 -11.51
N ILE A 87 -0.65 4.55 -10.68
CA ILE A 87 0.20 5.60 -10.06
C ILE A 87 1.10 6.27 -11.10
N HIS A 88 1.58 5.53 -12.11
CA HIS A 88 2.38 6.08 -13.20
C HIS A 88 1.57 7.02 -14.10
N GLU A 89 0.30 6.71 -14.38
CA GLU A 89 -0.62 7.59 -15.12
C GLU A 89 -0.81 8.94 -14.42
N ARG A 90 -0.80 8.94 -13.08
CA ARG A 90 -0.81 10.16 -12.25
C ARG A 90 0.55 10.88 -12.20
N GLY A 91 1.58 10.34 -12.88
CA GLY A 91 2.92 10.91 -12.93
C GLY A 91 3.74 10.71 -11.66
N ILE A 92 3.36 9.73 -10.84
CA ILE A 92 4.01 9.42 -9.55
C ILE A 92 4.87 8.16 -9.73
N ALA A 93 6.15 8.25 -9.41
CA ALA A 93 7.00 7.08 -9.19
C ALA A 93 7.03 6.78 -7.68
N HIS A 94 6.67 5.57 -7.28
CA HIS A 94 6.60 5.18 -5.87
C HIS A 94 7.96 5.27 -5.14
N GLY A 95 9.05 4.90 -5.83
CA GLY A 95 10.42 5.04 -5.33
C GLY A 95 10.87 3.99 -4.30
N ASP A 96 9.96 3.25 -3.67
CA ASP A 96 10.30 2.09 -2.82
C ASP A 96 9.32 0.93 -3.02
N LEU A 97 9.14 0.49 -4.28
CA LEU A 97 8.31 -0.70 -4.54
C LEU A 97 9.05 -1.94 -4.07
N SER A 98 8.47 -2.60 -3.08
CA SER A 98 8.96 -3.86 -2.54
C SER A 98 7.76 -4.73 -2.13
N LEU A 99 7.97 -6.03 -1.95
CA LEU A 99 6.89 -6.95 -1.57
C LEU A 99 6.29 -6.62 -0.20
N GLU A 100 7.08 -5.99 0.67
CA GLU A 100 6.68 -5.52 1.99
C GLU A 100 5.79 -4.26 1.94
N ASN A 101 5.86 -3.49 0.84
CA ASN A 101 5.06 -2.27 0.63
C ASN A 101 3.80 -2.55 -0.20
N ILE A 102 3.38 -3.81 -0.30
CA ILE A 102 2.16 -4.23 -0.97
C ILE A 102 1.39 -5.15 -0.04
N LEU A 103 0.19 -4.72 0.37
CA LEU A 103 -0.67 -5.46 1.29
C LEU A 103 -1.80 -6.15 0.54
N LEU A 104 -2.20 -7.34 1.02
CA LEU A 104 -3.47 -7.95 0.66
C LEU A 104 -4.61 -7.28 1.43
N ALA A 105 -5.68 -6.87 0.74
CA ALA A 105 -6.81 -6.20 1.38
C ALA A 105 -7.54 -7.12 2.38
N HIS A 106 -7.58 -8.42 2.09
CA HIS A 106 -8.32 -9.44 2.84
C HIS A 106 -7.42 -10.64 3.19
N GLU A 107 -7.81 -11.42 4.21
CA GLU A 107 -7.07 -12.62 4.68
C GLU A 107 -7.28 -13.88 3.81
N GLU A 108 -8.23 -13.84 2.86
CA GLU A 108 -8.71 -15.02 2.13
C GLU A 108 -7.67 -15.61 1.18
N GLU A 109 -7.68 -16.94 1.02
CA GLU A 109 -6.91 -17.65 -0.01
C GLU A 109 -7.22 -17.04 -1.37
N LEU A 110 -6.18 -16.75 -2.15
CA LEU A 110 -6.27 -16.01 -3.41
C LEU A 110 -7.23 -16.69 -4.40
N ASP A 111 -8.50 -16.33 -4.34
CA ASP A 111 -9.38 -16.46 -5.49
C ASP A 111 -8.84 -15.49 -6.56
N PRO A 112 -8.40 -15.99 -7.74
CA PRO A 112 -7.87 -15.17 -8.81
C PRO A 112 -8.81 -14.03 -9.26
N ASP A 113 -10.10 -14.17 -8.99
CA ASP A 113 -11.13 -13.21 -9.35
C ASP A 113 -11.45 -12.21 -8.23
N LEU A 114 -10.99 -12.45 -6.99
CA LEU A 114 -11.28 -11.61 -5.82
C LEU A 114 -10.03 -10.99 -5.18
N VAL A 115 -8.83 -11.30 -5.68
CA VAL A 115 -7.58 -10.72 -5.15
C VAL A 115 -7.64 -9.19 -5.23
N GLN A 116 -7.37 -8.54 -4.10
CA GLN A 116 -7.24 -7.09 -4.01
C GLN A 116 -5.97 -6.75 -3.24
N ILE A 117 -5.14 -5.90 -3.83
CA ILE A 117 -3.90 -5.41 -3.23
C ILE A 117 -3.98 -3.93 -2.96
N ARG A 118 -3.14 -3.44 -2.04
CA ARG A 118 -2.89 -2.02 -1.82
C ARG A 118 -1.40 -1.75 -1.75
N ILE A 119 -0.92 -0.83 -2.59
CA ILE A 119 0.42 -0.28 -2.47
C ILE A 119 0.41 0.74 -1.32
N ILE A 120 1.38 0.63 -0.43
CA ILE A 120 1.53 1.49 0.75
C ILE A 120 2.89 2.16 0.77
N ASP A 121 3.05 3.14 1.66
CA ASP A 121 4.32 3.84 1.93
C ASP A 121 4.89 4.65 0.75
N PHE A 122 4.17 5.72 0.40
CA PHE A 122 4.61 6.70 -0.59
C PHE A 122 5.64 7.70 -0.05
N GLY A 123 6.27 7.45 1.10
CA GLY A 123 7.25 8.37 1.71
C GLY A 123 8.48 8.62 0.84
N ALA A 124 8.82 7.67 -0.04
CA ALA A 124 9.91 7.78 -1.01
C ALA A 124 9.46 8.20 -2.42
N SER A 125 8.18 8.55 -2.59
CA SER A 125 7.61 8.85 -3.91
C SER A 125 8.17 10.14 -4.51
N SER A 126 8.11 10.22 -5.83
CA SER A 126 8.58 11.37 -6.60
C SER A 126 7.75 11.54 -7.87
N GLY A 127 7.99 12.62 -8.61
CA GLY A 127 7.40 12.81 -9.93
C GLY A 127 7.97 11.86 -10.98
N ARG A 128 7.72 12.14 -12.26
CA ARG A 128 8.16 11.31 -13.39
C ARG A 128 9.68 11.13 -13.51
N PHE A 129 10.46 12.04 -12.93
CA PHE A 129 11.91 12.02 -13.01
C PHE A 129 12.48 12.32 -11.63
N THR A 130 13.51 11.57 -11.27
CA THR A 130 14.23 11.71 -10.02
C THR A 130 15.64 11.15 -10.21
N GLU A 131 16.62 11.70 -9.51
CA GLU A 131 18.00 11.23 -9.55
C GLU A 131 18.39 10.60 -8.20
N GLY A 132 19.32 9.66 -8.26
CA GLY A 132 19.89 9.00 -7.10
C GLY A 132 19.25 7.66 -6.75
N VAL A 133 19.96 6.93 -5.90
CA VAL A 133 19.58 5.58 -5.46
C VAL A 133 18.32 5.65 -4.59
N ARG A 134 17.33 4.80 -4.88
CA ARG A 134 16.05 4.75 -4.17
C ARG A 134 15.63 3.34 -3.78
N GLY A 135 14.89 3.25 -2.69
CA GLY A 135 14.36 2.01 -2.17
C GLY A 135 15.42 1.07 -1.59
N LYS A 136 14.96 -0.13 -1.21
CA LYS A 136 15.80 -1.17 -0.61
C LYS A 136 16.79 -1.76 -1.61
N ALA A 137 18.01 -2.08 -1.16
CA ALA A 137 19.12 -2.55 -2.01
C ALA A 137 18.77 -3.74 -2.92
N SER A 138 17.96 -4.70 -2.46
CA SER A 138 17.53 -5.87 -3.24
C SER A 138 16.44 -5.58 -4.28
N TYR A 139 15.84 -4.38 -4.24
CA TYR A 139 14.75 -3.94 -5.11
C TYR A 139 15.15 -2.73 -5.98
N GLN A 140 16.41 -2.27 -5.86
CA GLN A 140 16.93 -1.16 -6.64
C GLN A 140 17.02 -1.51 -8.12
N ALA A 141 16.58 -0.57 -8.95
CA ALA A 141 16.79 -0.63 -10.38
C ALA A 141 18.29 -0.37 -10.70
N PRO A 142 18.82 -0.90 -11.81
CA PRO A 142 20.25 -0.80 -12.14
C PRO A 142 20.71 0.59 -12.58
N GLU A 143 19.81 1.44 -13.07
CA GLU A 143 20.07 2.85 -13.43
C GLU A 143 20.40 3.75 -12.23
#